data_AF-A0A8X7RWM8-F1
#
_entry.id   AF-A0A8X7RWM8-F1
#
_cell.length_a   1.000
_cell.length_b   1.000
_cell.length_c   1.000
_cell.angle_alpha   90.00
_cell.angle_beta   90.00
_cell.angle_gamma   90.00
#
_symmetry.space_group_name_H-M   'P 1'
#
loop_
_entity.id
_entity.type
_entity.pdbx_description
1 polymer ?
#
loop_
_entity_poly.entity_id
_entity_poly.type
_entity_poly.pdbx_seq_one_letter_code
_entity_poly.pdbx_strand_id
1 'polypeptide(L)'
;MMNLHKWKNACVVDDVLYFYNSCEFYDKEGGLRAYDQKQRRWRVVNGLEALLPETTSSTWPHVVSYGGKLVLFYPKRNEIWCEEISLETRQGGEIWGGVEWRKRLVTGNFVFMKALDVVV
;
A
#
# COMPACT_ATOMS: atom_id res chain seq x y z
N MET A 1 4.57 -15.00 -15.97
CA MET A 1 4.62 -13.52 -15.87
C MET A 1 3.20 -13.00 -15.95
N MET A 2 2.68 -12.37 -14.89
CA MET A 2 1.45 -11.60 -15.03
C MET A 2 1.68 -10.52 -16.10
N ASN A 3 0.85 -10.52 -17.15
CA ASN A 3 0.74 -9.35 -18.02
C ASN A 3 0.30 -8.19 -17.13
N LEU A 4 1.25 -7.32 -16.84
CA LEU A 4 1.17 -6.17 -15.94
C LEU A 4 0.34 -5.05 -16.57
N HIS A 5 -0.81 -5.40 -17.16
CA HIS A 5 -1.79 -4.44 -17.64
C HIS A 5 -2.43 -3.74 -16.44
N LYS A 6 -1.68 -2.75 -15.95
CA LYS A 6 -2.05 -1.56 -15.18
C LYS A 6 -2.90 -1.78 -13.92
N TRP A 7 -2.39 -2.59 -12.99
CA TRP A 7 -2.76 -2.37 -11.58
C TRP A 7 -2.19 -1.02 -11.15
N LYS A 8 -3.05 0.00 -11.08
CA LYS A 8 -2.68 1.32 -10.55
C LYS A 8 -2.53 1.21 -9.04
N ASN A 9 -1.60 1.98 -8.49
CA ASN A 9 -1.44 2.14 -7.05
C ASN A 9 -1.10 0.82 -6.31
N ALA A 10 -0.48 -0.10 -7.03
CA ALA A 10 -0.02 -1.39 -6.53
C ALA A 10 1.44 -1.58 -6.89
N CYS A 11 2.13 -2.44 -6.15
CA CYS A 11 3.52 -2.83 -6.44
C CYS A 11 3.75 -4.30 -6.13
N VAL A 12 4.86 -4.86 -6.63
CA VAL A 12 5.26 -6.23 -6.34
C VAL A 12 6.48 -6.21 -5.44
N VAL A 13 6.43 -6.98 -4.35
CA VAL A 13 7.56 -7.29 -3.47
C VAL A 13 7.57 -8.81 -3.28
N ASP A 14 8.73 -9.44 -3.46
CA ASP A 14 8.91 -10.89 -3.30
C ASP A 14 7.84 -11.76 -4.00
N ASP A 15 7.55 -11.46 -5.28
CA ASP A 15 6.51 -12.12 -6.11
C ASP A 15 5.06 -11.98 -5.61
N VAL A 16 4.81 -11.12 -4.62
CA VAL A 16 3.48 -10.82 -4.08
C VAL A 16 3.06 -9.42 -4.53
N LEU A 17 1.87 -9.30 -5.13
CA LEU A 17 1.30 -8.01 -5.52
C LEU A 17 0.57 -7.38 -4.33
N TYR A 18 0.98 -6.17 -3.96
CA TYR A 18 0.37 -5.40 -2.88
C TYR A 18 -0.45 -4.24 -3.41
N PHE A 19 -1.64 -4.06 -2.86
CA PHE A 19 -2.58 -2.99 -3.21
C PHE A 19 -3.33 -2.52 -1.97
N TYR A 20 -3.61 -1.22 -1.87
CA TYR A 20 -4.40 -0.69 -0.78
C TYR A 20 -5.88 -0.59 -1.19
N ASN A 21 -6.73 -1.40 -0.55
CA ASN A 21 -8.17 -1.35 -0.77
C ASN A 21 -8.80 -0.25 0.09
N SER A 22 -9.15 0.88 -0.54
CA SER A 22 -9.75 2.04 0.12
C SER A 22 -11.28 1.95 0.24
N CYS A 23 -11.92 0.82 -0.05
CA CYS A 23 -13.38 0.78 -0.25
C CYS A 23 -14.21 1.31 0.92
N GLU A 24 -15.00 2.36 0.63
CA GLU A 24 -15.96 2.98 1.55
C GLU A 24 -17.42 2.47 1.37
N PHE A 25 -17.72 1.54 0.43
CA PHE A 25 -19.13 1.19 0.10
C PHE A 25 -19.51 -0.30 0.06
N TYR A 26 -18.62 -1.23 -0.29
CA TYR A 26 -18.98 -2.65 -0.50
C TYR A 26 -18.11 -3.66 0.26
N ASP A 27 -16.96 -3.24 0.77
CA ASP A 27 -16.05 -4.05 1.56
C ASP A 27 -15.76 -3.28 2.84
N LYS A 28 -16.30 -3.75 3.97
CA LYS A 28 -16.13 -3.09 5.28
C LYS A 28 -14.72 -3.29 5.84
N GLU A 29 -13.94 -4.18 5.22
CA GLU A 29 -12.58 -4.51 5.62
C GLU A 29 -11.60 -3.82 4.67
N GLY A 30 -11.57 -2.48 4.67
CA GLY A 30 -10.51 -1.75 3.96
C GLY A 30 -9.10 -2.21 4.36
N GLY A 31 -8.08 -1.63 3.73
CA GLY A 31 -6.69 -1.82 4.14
C GLY A 31 -5.80 -2.47 3.10
N LEU A 32 -4.59 -2.80 3.52
CA LEU A 32 -3.56 -3.35 2.65
C LEU A 32 -3.85 -4.81 2.32
N ARG A 33 -3.78 -5.15 1.03
CA ARG A 33 -4.05 -6.48 0.48
C ARG A 33 -2.84 -7.01 -0.26
N ALA A 34 -2.66 -8.32 -0.16
CA ALA A 34 -1.60 -9.07 -0.82
C ALA A 34 -2.21 -10.15 -1.73
N TYR A 35 -1.81 -10.19 -2.99
CA TYR A 35 -2.17 -11.23 -3.92
C TYR A 35 -0.99 -12.17 -4.14
N ASP A 36 -1.14 -13.39 -3.64
CA ASP A 36 -0.18 -14.47 -3.85
C ASP A 36 -0.42 -15.07 -5.24
N GLN A 37 0.48 -14.81 -6.19
CA GLN A 37 0.36 -15.29 -7.56
C GLN A 37 0.44 -16.83 -7.64
N LYS A 38 1.22 -17.47 -6.76
CA LYS A 38 1.42 -18.93 -6.77
C LYS A 38 0.14 -19.63 -6.32
N GLN A 39 -0.51 -19.10 -5.30
CA GLN A 39 -1.74 -19.66 -4.75
C GLN A 39 -3.03 -19.05 -5.33
N ARG A 40 -2.88 -18.04 -6.19
CA ARG A 40 -3.97 -17.30 -6.86
C ARG A 40 -5.04 -16.78 -5.91
N ARG A 41 -4.64 -16.33 -4.72
CA ARG A 41 -5.56 -15.85 -3.68
C ARG A 41 -5.16 -14.51 -3.10
N TRP A 42 -6.17 -13.72 -2.77
CA TRP A 42 -6.03 -12.51 -1.98
C TRP A 42 -5.93 -12.82 -0.49
N ARG A 43 -5.13 -12.03 0.21
CA ARG A 43 -4.96 -12.08 1.66
C ARG A 43 -4.97 -10.66 2.23
N VAL A 44 -5.40 -10.54 3.48
CA VAL A 44 -5.23 -9.34 4.28
C VAL A 44 -3.79 -9.27 4.78
N VAL A 45 -3.22 -8.06 4.82
CA VAL A 45 -1.99 -7.80 5.57
C VAL A 45 -2.38 -7.36 6.98
N ASN A 46 -2.11 -8.22 7.96
CA ASN A 46 -2.49 -7.99 9.37
C ASN A 46 -1.52 -7.01 10.07
N GLY A 47 -1.89 -6.50 11.24
CA GLY A 47 -1.03 -5.64 12.07
C GLY A 47 -1.04 -4.16 11.67
N LEU A 48 -1.89 -3.79 10.70
CA LEU A 48 -2.06 -2.44 10.18
C LEU A 48 -3.47 -1.89 10.45
N GLU A 49 -4.16 -2.37 11.48
CA GLU A 49 -5.54 -1.98 11.79
C GLU A 49 -5.65 -0.49 12.19
N ALA A 50 -4.57 0.07 12.75
CA ALA A 50 -4.46 1.49 13.06
C ALA A 50 -4.11 2.37 11.85
N LEU A 51 -3.81 1.76 10.69
CA LEU A 51 -3.53 2.47 9.46
C LEU A 51 -4.87 2.96 8.88
N LEU A 52 -5.18 4.23 9.16
CA LEU A 52 -6.37 4.91 8.69
C LEU A 52 -5.99 6.04 7.73
N PRO A 53 -5.59 5.73 6.47
CA PRO A 53 -5.56 6.75 5.45
C PRO A 53 -6.99 7.26 5.30
N GLU A 54 -7.22 8.51 5.72
CA GLU A 54 -8.51 9.18 5.61
C GLU A 54 -8.81 9.37 4.12
N THR A 55 -9.51 8.41 3.52
CA THR A 55 -9.86 8.38 2.09
C THR A 55 -10.99 9.33 1.71
N THR A 56 -11.35 10.27 2.61
CA THR A 56 -12.31 11.35 2.31
C THR A 56 -11.91 12.22 1.11
N SER A 57 -10.68 12.06 0.60
CA SER A 57 -10.22 12.64 -0.65
C SER A 57 -10.51 11.73 -1.85
N SER A 58 -10.85 12.31 -2.99
CA SER A 58 -10.99 11.62 -4.28
C SER A 58 -9.69 10.96 -4.80
N THR A 59 -8.57 11.11 -4.08
CA THR A 59 -7.26 10.57 -4.45
C THR A 59 -6.97 9.29 -3.68
N TRP A 60 -6.64 8.23 -4.42
CA TRP A 60 -6.40 6.89 -3.90
C TRP A 60 -5.00 6.80 -3.27
N PRO A 61 -4.83 6.05 -2.17
CA PRO A 61 -3.50 5.72 -1.67
C PRO A 61 -2.65 5.02 -2.73
N HIS A 62 -1.33 5.22 -2.70
CA HIS A 62 -0.36 4.60 -3.59
C HIS A 62 0.58 3.69 -2.80
N VAL A 63 0.60 2.40 -3.15
CA VAL A 63 1.58 1.44 -2.61
C VAL A 63 2.76 1.33 -3.56
N VAL A 64 3.97 1.50 -3.04
CA VAL A 64 5.21 1.39 -3.82
C VAL A 64 6.22 0.51 -3.09
N SER A 65 7.17 -0.05 -3.86
CA SER A 65 8.28 -0.85 -3.32
C SER A 65 9.49 0.05 -3.03
N TYR A 66 10.12 -0.12 -1.88
CA TYR A 66 11.35 0.58 -1.50
C TYR A 66 12.21 -0.34 -0.62
N GLY A 67 13.39 -0.73 -1.10
CA GLY A 67 14.34 -1.54 -0.31
C GLY A 67 13.78 -2.88 0.20
N GLY A 68 12.87 -3.53 -0.55
CA GLY A 68 12.19 -4.76 -0.12
C GLY A 68 11.05 -4.53 0.89
N LYS A 69 10.75 -3.28 1.24
CA LYS A 69 9.61 -2.87 2.05
C LYS A 69 8.54 -2.24 1.18
N LEU A 70 7.39 -1.97 1.78
CA LEU A 70 6.36 -1.14 1.18
C LEU A 70 6.47 0.29 1.68
N VAL A 71 6.12 1.22 0.81
CA VAL A 71 5.85 2.60 1.19
C VAL A 71 4.45 2.96 0.72
N LEU A 72 3.62 3.42 1.64
CA LEU A 72 2.27 3.89 1.39
C LEU A 72 2.25 5.41 1.37
N PHE A 73 1.88 5.99 0.23
CA PHE A 73 1.53 7.40 0.14
C PHE A 73 0.02 7.56 0.19
N TYR A 74 -0.46 8.50 1.01
CA TYR A 74 -1.88 8.79 1.03
C TYR A 74 -2.14 10.28 1.33
N PRO A 75 -3.20 10.83 0.74
CA PRO A 75 -3.68 12.16 1.08
C PRO A 75 -4.34 12.14 2.45
N LYS A 76 -4.11 13.20 3.24
CA LYS A 76 -4.83 13.46 4.48
C LYS A 76 -5.12 14.95 4.54
N ARG A 77 -6.37 15.35 4.35
CA ARG A 77 -6.79 16.75 4.19
C ARG A 77 -6.01 17.44 3.06
N ASN A 78 -5.20 18.44 3.37
CA ASN A 78 -4.33 19.17 2.45
C ASN A 78 -2.86 18.73 2.58
N GLU A 79 -2.60 17.50 3.01
CA GLU A 79 -1.25 16.98 3.22
C GLU A 79 -1.07 15.65 2.47
N ILE A 80 0.17 15.38 2.05
CA ILE A 80 0.58 14.06 1.59
C ILE A 80 1.41 13.42 2.70
N TRP A 81 0.96 12.26 3.16
CA TRP A 81 1.63 11.45 4.16
C TRP A 81 2.30 10.25 3.51
N CYS A 82 3.31 9.75 4.20
CA CYS A 82 4.11 8.61 3.79
C CYS A 82 4.34 7.71 5.00
N GLU A 83 4.14 6.41 4.80
CA GLU A 83 4.40 5.38 5.80
C GLU A 83 5.24 4.27 5.18
N GLU A 84 6.39 3.97 5.79
CA GLU A 84 7.17 2.79 5.44
C GLU A 84 6.67 1.61 6.27
N ILE A 85 6.40 0.51 5.59
CA ILE A 85 5.80 -0.69 6.14
C ILE A 85 6.75 -1.85 5.90
N SER A 86 7.28 -2.42 6.97
CA SER A 86 7.96 -3.70 6.93
C SER A 86 6.95 -4.82 6.73
N LEU A 87 7.39 -5.90 6.10
CA LEU A 87 6.58 -7.09 5.84
C LEU A 87 7.23 -8.29 6.48
N GLU A 88 6.42 -9.16 7.08
CA GLU A 88 6.84 -10.47 7.52
C GLU A 88 5.81 -11.54 7.07
N THR A 89 6.31 -12.70 6.66
CA THR A 89 5.46 -13.86 6.35
C THR A 89 5.59 -14.86 7.49
N ARG A 90 4.48 -15.12 8.19
CA ARG A 90 4.41 -16.05 9.32
C ARG A 90 3.96 -17.45 8.88
N GLN A 91 3.95 -18.40 9.82
CA GLN A 91 3.47 -19.76 9.58
C GLN A 91 2.04 -19.75 9.00
N GLY A 92 1.77 -20.70 8.09
CA GLY A 92 0.50 -20.72 7.33
C GLY A 92 0.44 -19.70 6.17
N GLY A 93 1.48 -18.88 6.00
CA GLY A 93 1.55 -17.84 4.97
C GLY A 93 0.74 -16.60 5.31
N GLU A 94 0.43 -16.36 6.59
CA GLU A 94 -0.09 -15.07 7.01
C GLU A 94 0.94 -13.99 6.73
N ILE A 95 0.49 -12.85 6.22
CA ILE A 95 1.35 -11.70 5.95
C ILE A 95 1.01 -10.64 6.97
N TRP A 96 2.02 -10.17 7.69
CA TRP A 96 1.90 -9.10 8.68
C TRP A 96 2.71 -7.90 8.22
N GLY A 97 2.20 -6.72 8.55
CA GLY A 97 2.84 -5.45 8.29
C GLY A 97 3.10 -4.69 9.59
N GLY A 98 4.21 -3.96 9.65
CA GLY A 98 4.54 -3.05 10.74
C GLY A 98 4.91 -1.67 10.20
N VAL A 99 4.35 -0.60 10.76
CA VAL A 99 4.73 0.77 10.37
C VAL A 99 6.08 1.10 11.02
N GLU A 100 7.12 1.20 10.21
CA GLU A 100 8.49 1.51 10.65
C GLU A 100 8.65 3.00 10.93
N TRP A 101 8.09 3.84 10.05
CA TRP A 101 8.03 5.27 10.26
C TRP A 101 6.87 5.91 9.50
N ARG A 102 6.46 7.08 9.99
CA ARG A 102 5.41 7.91 9.40
C ARG A 102 5.90 9.35 9.29
N LYS A 103 5.73 9.97 8.11
CA LYS A 103 6.10 11.37 7.90
C LYS A 103 5.11 12.09 6.99
N ARG A 104 4.81 13.34 7.34
CA ARG A 104 4.19 14.30 6.42
C ARG A 104 5.25 14.80 5.43
N LEU A 105 4.99 14.66 4.14
CA LEU A 105 5.92 15.09 3.09
C LEU A 105 5.70 16.54 2.69
N VAL A 106 4.45 16.92 2.44
CA VAL A 106 4.11 18.26 1.95
C VAL A 106 2.70 18.65 2.41
N THR A 107 2.49 19.95 2.61
CA THR A 107 1.18 20.57 2.87
C THR A 107 0.84 21.49 1.69
N GLY A 108 -0.33 21.33 1.10
CA GLY A 108 -0.85 22.10 -0.01
C GLY A 108 -1.82 21.31 -0.87
N ASN A 109 -2.33 21.93 -1.94
CA ASN A 109 -3.22 21.27 -2.90
C ASN A 109 -2.39 20.48 -3.93
N PHE A 110 -1.75 19.41 -3.46
CA PHE A 110 -0.91 18.54 -4.28
C PHE A 110 -1.60 17.21 -4.54
N VAL A 111 -1.37 16.66 -5.72
CA VAL A 111 -1.84 15.32 -6.10
C VAL A 111 -0.60 14.44 -6.29
N PHE A 112 -0.58 13.29 -5.62
CA PHE A 112 0.44 12.29 -5.86
C PHE A 112 0.17 11.62 -7.21
N MET A 113 1.12 11.69 -8.14
CA MET A 113 0.95 11.14 -9.50
C MET A 113 1.59 9.76 -9.65
N LYS A 114 2.86 9.63 -9.27
CA LYS A 114 3.63 8.38 -9.32
C LYS A 114 4.88 8.48 -8.46
N ALA A 115 5.35 7.36 -7.92
CA ALA A 115 6.73 7.21 -7.48
C ALA A 115 7.60 6.70 -8.64
N LEU A 116 8.86 7.14 -8.67
CA LEU A 116 9.86 6.62 -9.58
C LEU A 116 11.02 6.11 -8.73
N ASP A 117 11.53 4.94 -9.09
CA ASP A 117 12.79 4.46 -8.55
C ASP A 117 13.93 5.26 -9.20
N VAL A 118 14.89 5.71 -8.37
CA VAL A 118 16.06 6.45 -8.84
C VAL A 118 17.28 5.63 -8.49
N VAL A 119 17.86 5.00 -9.50
CA VAL A 119 19.19 4.40 -9.40
C VAL A 119 20.19 5.53 -9.57
N VAL A 120 20.93 5.85 -8.51
CA VAL A 120 22.02 6.84 -8.53
C VAL A 120 23.34 6.14 -8.79
#